data_AF-A0A960KU72-F1
#
_entry.id   AF-A0A960KU72-F1
#
_cell.length_a   1.000
_cell.length_b   1.000
_cell.length_c   1.000
_cell.angle_alpha   90.00
_cell.angle_beta   90.00
_cell.angle_gamma   90.00
#
_symmetry.space_group_name_H-M   'P 1'
#
loop_
_entity.id
_entity.type
_entity.pdbx_description
1 polymer ?
#
loop_
_entity_poly.entity_id
_entity_poly.type
_entity_poly.pdbx_seq_one_letter_code
_entity_poly.pdbx_strand_id
1 'polypeptide(L)'
;MYWQQAVRGADPAAIGSDTVLHFSERLLWFPSLGIQYLVGLDGISAAMLVLTGIIIFTAVLASWTMEDRLKEFFVLLFVLVAGVFGVFVSFDLFLFLVCYEVAVLPMYLLIGIWGTGQRKYAAMKLTLMLLLGSAG
;
A
#
# COMPACT_ATOMS: atom_id res chain seq x y z
N MET A 1 -22.88 33.57 -35.85
CA MET A 1 -22.86 33.98 -34.44
C MET A 1 -23.43 32.85 -33.56
N TYR A 2 -22.72 31.71 -33.49
CA TYR A 2 -23.10 30.50 -32.71
C TYR A 2 -21.89 29.83 -32.02
N TRP A 3 -20.68 30.00 -32.59
CA TRP A 3 -19.41 29.52 -32.02
C TRP A 3 -19.02 30.12 -30.65
N GLN A 4 -19.57 31.28 -30.28
CA GLN A 4 -19.27 31.92 -28.99
C GLN A 4 -20.07 31.32 -27.81
N GLN A 5 -21.12 30.53 -28.08
CA GLN A 5 -21.92 29.88 -27.03
C GLN A 5 -21.38 28.48 -26.71
N ALA A 6 -20.82 27.75 -27.69
CA ALA A 6 -20.20 26.45 -27.46
C ALA A 6 -18.94 26.52 -26.58
N VAL A 7 -18.16 27.61 -26.68
CA VAL A 7 -16.96 27.85 -25.84
C VAL A 7 -17.34 28.29 -24.42
N ARG A 8 -18.53 28.85 -24.20
CA ARG A 8 -19.02 29.28 -22.88
C ARG A 8 -19.69 28.16 -22.07
N GLY A 9 -19.98 27.01 -22.69
CA GLY A 9 -20.48 25.81 -21.99
C GLY A 9 -19.39 24.79 -21.65
N ALA A 10 -18.16 25.00 -22.14
CA ALA A 10 -17.00 24.25 -21.69
C ALA A 10 -16.37 25.03 -20.55
N ASP A 11 -16.90 24.87 -19.34
CA ASP A 11 -16.23 25.35 -18.14
C ASP A 11 -14.81 24.75 -18.14
N PRO A 12 -13.74 25.55 -18.16
CA PRO A 12 -12.37 25.04 -18.06
C PRO A 12 -12.11 24.38 -16.70
N ALA A 13 -13.03 24.52 -15.74
CA ALA A 13 -13.05 23.81 -14.47
C ALA A 13 -13.60 22.37 -14.58
N ALA A 14 -14.22 21.98 -15.70
CA ALA A 14 -14.71 20.61 -15.92
C ALA A 14 -13.65 19.66 -16.52
N ILE A 15 -12.50 20.20 -16.95
CA ILE A 15 -11.35 19.44 -17.51
C ILE A 15 -10.16 19.46 -16.53
N GLY A 16 -10.45 19.58 -15.25
CA GLY A 16 -9.54 19.24 -14.17
C GLY A 16 -10.34 18.41 -13.20
N SER A 17 -10.25 17.09 -13.31
CA SER A 17 -10.60 16.25 -12.17
C SER A 17 -9.60 16.60 -11.07
N ASP A 18 -9.89 17.63 -10.29
CA ASP A 18 -9.29 17.82 -8.97
C ASP A 18 -9.46 16.45 -8.30
N THR A 19 -8.36 15.74 -8.09
CA THR A 19 -8.36 14.53 -7.29
C THR A 19 -8.68 14.97 -5.87
N VAL A 20 -9.98 15.07 -5.59
CA VAL A 20 -10.49 15.46 -4.27
C VAL A 20 -10.10 14.35 -3.33
N LEU A 21 -9.02 14.58 -2.57
CA LEU A 21 -8.62 13.68 -1.51
C LEU A 21 -9.65 13.77 -0.39
N HIS A 22 -10.53 12.78 -0.33
CA HIS A 22 -11.50 12.62 0.73
C HIS A 22 -10.81 12.08 1.97
N PHE A 23 -11.21 12.55 3.16
CA PHE A 23 -10.58 12.16 4.44
C PHE A 23 -9.05 12.36 4.45
N SER A 24 -8.59 13.52 3.94
CA SER A 24 -7.17 13.83 3.99
C SER A 24 -6.77 14.44 5.33
N GLU A 25 -5.82 13.81 6.00
CA GLU A 25 -5.13 14.39 7.16
C GLU A 25 -3.72 14.80 6.71
N ARG A 26 -3.37 16.06 7.01
CA ARG A 26 -2.05 16.64 6.75
C ARG A 26 -1.44 17.07 8.07
N LEU A 27 -0.42 16.34 8.53
CA LEU A 27 0.38 16.72 9.69
C LEU A 27 1.83 16.92 9.26
N LEU A 28 2.39 18.09 9.56
CA LEU A 28 3.80 18.38 9.29
C LEU A 28 4.66 17.61 10.29
N TRP A 29 5.14 16.43 9.91
CA TRP A 29 5.93 15.58 10.81
C TRP A 29 7.37 16.08 10.93
N PHE A 30 8.04 16.36 9.81
CA PHE A 30 9.39 16.91 9.78
C PHE A 30 9.52 18.09 8.80
N PRO A 31 9.32 19.33 9.28
CA PRO A 31 9.40 20.54 8.44
C PRO A 31 10.76 20.75 7.77
N SER A 32 11.85 20.27 8.39
CA SER A 32 13.23 20.42 7.89
C SER A 32 13.55 19.53 6.70
N LEU A 33 12.81 18.43 6.50
CA LEU A 33 13.01 17.48 5.40
C LEU A 33 11.86 17.55 4.37
N GLY A 34 10.87 18.43 4.57
CA GLY A 34 9.68 18.52 3.72
C GLY A 34 8.71 17.33 3.85
N ILE A 35 8.90 16.46 4.84
CA ILE A 35 8.09 15.25 5.04
C ILE A 35 6.77 15.62 5.70
N GLN A 36 5.68 15.29 5.03
CA GLN A 36 4.31 15.53 5.50
C GLN A 36 3.63 14.18 5.72
N TYR A 37 2.99 14.02 6.87
CA TYR A 37 2.05 12.93 7.05
C TYR A 37 0.79 13.28 6.26
N LEU A 38 0.80 12.94 4.96
CA LEU A 38 -0.31 13.09 4.05
C LEU A 38 -0.92 11.72 3.79
N VAL A 39 -2.09 11.51 4.39
CA VAL A 39 -2.89 10.31 4.25
C VAL A 39 -4.25 10.74 3.71
N GLY A 40 -4.82 10.01 2.76
CA GLY A 40 -6.10 10.37 2.15
C GLY A 40 -6.72 9.24 1.34
N LEU A 41 -7.91 9.48 0.81
CA LEU A 41 -8.62 8.55 -0.06
C LEU A 41 -8.95 9.22 -1.39
N ASP A 42 -8.48 8.61 -2.47
CA ASP A 42 -8.89 8.91 -3.84
C ASP A 42 -9.79 7.77 -4.37
N GLY A 43 -10.50 7.99 -5.48
CA GLY A 43 -11.36 6.98 -6.11
C GLY A 43 -10.61 5.69 -6.46
N ILE A 44 -9.35 5.80 -6.89
CA ILE A 44 -8.50 4.63 -7.18
C ILE A 44 -8.07 3.93 -5.90
N SER A 45 -7.63 4.68 -4.88
CA SER A 45 -7.28 4.11 -3.58
C SER A 45 -8.47 3.35 -2.98
N ALA A 46 -9.66 3.94 -2.97
CA ALA A 46 -10.88 3.29 -2.47
C ALA A 46 -11.16 1.95 -3.17
N ALA A 47 -11.02 1.88 -4.50
CA ALA A 47 -11.16 0.64 -5.25
C ALA A 47 -10.12 -0.42 -4.84
N MET A 48 -8.86 -0.02 -4.63
CA MET A 48 -7.77 -0.92 -4.19
C MET A 48 -7.95 -1.41 -2.75
N LEU A 49 -8.50 -0.58 -1.86
CA LEU A 49 -8.86 -0.99 -0.50
C LEU A 49 -9.93 -2.09 -0.53
N VAL A 50 -10.97 -1.94 -1.35
CA VAL A 50 -12.03 -2.96 -1.51
C VAL A 50 -11.44 -4.26 -2.07
N LEU A 51 -10.60 -4.16 -3.11
CA LEU A 51 -9.93 -5.32 -3.69
C LEU A 51 -9.08 -6.06 -2.63
N THR A 52 -8.32 -5.32 -1.83
CA THR A 52 -7.51 -5.87 -0.74
C THR A 52 -8.38 -6.58 0.29
N GLY A 53 -9.56 -6.02 0.61
CA GLY A 53 -10.59 -6.64 1.43
C GLY A 53 -11.06 -8.00 0.90
N ILE A 54 -11.31 -8.10 -0.41
CA ILE A 54 -11.71 -9.36 -1.06
C ILE A 54 -10.56 -10.39 -1.03
N ILE A 55 -9.32 -9.93 -1.24
CA ILE A 55 -8.13 -10.79 -1.21
C ILE A 55 -7.94 -11.38 0.20
N ILE A 56 -8.00 -10.57 1.26
CA ILE A 56 -7.85 -11.09 2.63
C ILE A 56 -9.00 -12.02 2.99
N PHE A 57 -10.23 -11.72 2.59
CA PHE A 57 -11.36 -12.61 2.81
C PHE A 57 -11.13 -13.99 2.18
N THR A 58 -10.66 -14.01 0.93
CA THR A 58 -10.32 -15.25 0.21
C THR A 58 -9.11 -15.95 0.85
N ALA A 59 -8.11 -15.21 1.31
CA ALA A 59 -6.93 -15.76 1.98
C ALA A 59 -7.27 -16.44 3.31
N VAL A 60 -8.19 -15.87 4.10
CA VAL A 60 -8.68 -16.50 5.34
C VAL A 60 -9.43 -17.79 5.04
N LEU A 61 -10.28 -17.81 4.00
CA LEU A 61 -10.99 -19.03 3.57
C LEU A 61 -10.01 -20.10 3.06
N ALA A 62 -9.01 -19.71 2.27
CA ALA A 62 -7.97 -20.60 1.77
C ALA A 62 -7.08 -21.16 2.89
N SER A 63 -6.91 -20.42 3.99
CA SER A 63 -6.10 -20.87 5.14
C SER A 63 -6.74 -22.00 5.95
N TRP A 64 -8.03 -22.31 5.74
CA TRP A 64 -8.74 -23.32 6.54
C TRP A 64 -8.22 -24.74 6.35
N THR A 65 -7.48 -25.00 5.26
CA THR A 65 -6.81 -26.27 4.98
C THR A 65 -5.42 -26.39 5.60
N MET A 66 -4.87 -25.34 6.22
CA MET A 66 -3.54 -25.36 6.82
C MET A 66 -3.61 -25.76 8.30
N GLU A 67 -2.93 -26.84 8.69
CA GLU A 67 -2.94 -27.36 10.07
C GLU A 67 -1.72 -26.93 10.90
N ASP A 68 -0.63 -26.51 10.24
CA ASP A 68 0.63 -26.14 10.90
C ASP A 68 0.72 -24.64 11.23
N ARG A 69 0.85 -24.33 12.52
CA ARG A 69 1.19 -23.00 13.06
C ARG A 69 0.26 -21.85 12.63
N LEU A 70 -1.06 -22.10 12.58
CA LEU A 70 -2.06 -21.09 12.15
C LEU A 70 -1.95 -19.72 12.84
N LYS A 71 -1.61 -19.69 14.13
CA LYS A 71 -1.53 -18.42 14.89
C LYS A 71 -0.48 -17.48 14.31
N GLU A 72 0.70 -17.99 14.00
CA GLU A 72 1.80 -17.20 13.42
C GLU A 72 1.44 -16.74 12.01
N PHE A 73 0.81 -17.61 11.22
CA PHE A 73 0.35 -17.31 9.87
C PHE A 73 -0.67 -16.15 9.85
N PHE A 74 -1.72 -16.21 10.69
CA PHE A 74 -2.72 -15.15 10.75
C PHE A 74 -2.16 -13.82 11.23
N VAL A 75 -1.25 -13.82 12.21
CA VAL A 75 -0.60 -12.58 12.66
C VAL A 75 0.18 -11.94 11.51
N LEU A 76 1.01 -12.71 10.80
CA LEU A 76 1.77 -12.20 9.65
C LEU A 76 0.85 -11.75 8.50
N LEU A 77 -0.24 -12.49 8.26
CA LEU A 77 -1.23 -12.15 7.24
C LEU A 77 -1.94 -10.82 7.56
N PHE A 78 -2.35 -10.59 8.81
CA PHE A 78 -2.97 -9.33 9.22
C PHE A 78 -1.98 -8.15 9.16
N VAL A 79 -0.72 -8.35 9.57
CA VAL A 79 0.31 -7.31 9.45
C VAL A 79 0.59 -6.97 7.99
N LEU A 80 0.69 -7.98 7.11
CA LEU A 80 0.84 -7.80 5.66
C LEU A 80 -0.29 -6.94 5.11
N VAL A 81 -1.53 -7.31 5.42
CA VAL A 81 -2.72 -6.62 4.91
C VAL A 81 -2.82 -5.20 5.46
N ALA A 82 -2.51 -4.98 6.75
CA ALA A 82 -2.44 -3.64 7.32
C ALA A 82 -1.38 -2.77 6.62
N GLY A 83 -0.23 -3.35 6.25
CA GLY A 83 0.79 -2.68 5.44
C GLY A 83 0.28 -2.31 4.05
N VAL A 84 -0.38 -3.23 3.35
CA VAL A 84 -0.97 -2.99 2.02
C VAL A 84 -2.06 -1.91 2.08
N PHE A 85 -2.91 -1.91 3.11
CA PHE A 85 -3.85 -0.82 3.35
C PHE A 85 -3.11 0.53 3.54
N GLY A 86 -2.03 0.55 4.32
CA GLY A 86 -1.21 1.76 4.51
C GLY A 86 -0.59 2.29 3.22
N VAL A 87 -0.13 1.42 2.32
CA VAL A 87 0.45 1.80 1.02
C VAL A 87 -0.57 2.54 0.14
N PHE A 88 -1.83 2.13 0.13
CA PHE A 88 -2.86 2.74 -0.73
C PHE A 88 -3.42 4.06 -0.20
N VAL A 89 -3.31 4.33 1.10
CA VAL A 89 -3.83 5.56 1.73
C VAL A 89 -2.70 6.60 1.89
N SER A 90 -1.42 6.22 1.73
CA SER A 90 -0.27 7.13 1.82
C SER A 90 -0.04 7.91 0.52
N PHE A 91 -0.01 9.24 0.62
CA PHE A 91 0.25 10.15 -0.51
C PHE A 91 1.59 10.90 -0.41
N ASP A 92 2.37 10.67 0.65
CA ASP A 92 3.77 11.10 0.77
C ASP A 92 4.70 9.91 0.49
N LEU A 93 5.77 10.13 -0.30
CA LEU A 93 6.78 9.14 -0.66
C LEU A 93 7.46 8.48 0.55
N PHE A 94 7.72 9.24 1.62
CA PHE A 94 8.35 8.71 2.82
C PHE A 94 7.41 7.74 3.55
N LEU A 95 6.17 8.16 3.74
CA LEU A 95 5.13 7.36 4.40
C LEU A 95 4.81 6.11 3.57
N PHE A 96 4.73 6.26 2.25
CA PHE A 96 4.58 5.17 1.29
C PHE A 96 5.71 4.14 1.42
N LEU A 97 6.97 4.58 1.48
CA LEU A 97 8.12 3.70 1.63
C LEU A 97 8.09 2.94 2.97
N VAL A 98 7.76 3.61 4.06
CA VAL A 98 7.63 2.97 5.37
C VAL A 98 6.52 1.91 5.36
N CYS A 99 5.34 2.23 4.84
CA CYS A 99 4.24 1.26 4.73
C CYS A 99 4.59 0.10 3.78
N TYR A 100 5.32 0.37 2.70
CA TYR A 100 5.79 -0.63 1.76
C TYR A 100 6.75 -1.63 2.43
N GLU A 101 7.75 -1.14 3.17
CA GLU A 101 8.68 -1.99 3.92
C GLU A 101 7.96 -2.85 4.97
N VAL A 102 6.98 -2.25 5.67
CA VAL A 102 6.14 -2.99 6.65
C VAL A 102 5.29 -4.07 5.98
N ALA A 103 4.84 -3.90 4.74
CA ALA A 103 4.11 -4.94 4.00
C ALA A 103 5.04 -6.05 3.46
N VAL A 104 6.25 -5.68 3.07
CA VAL A 104 7.25 -6.57 2.47
C VAL A 104 7.85 -7.54 3.49
N LEU A 105 8.10 -7.11 4.74
CA LEU A 105 8.66 -7.96 5.79
C LEU A 105 7.80 -9.20 6.11
N PRO A 106 6.49 -9.09 6.41
CA PRO A 106 5.60 -10.23 6.61
C PRO A 106 5.51 -11.14 5.39
N MET A 107 5.53 -10.56 4.18
CA MET A 107 5.50 -11.34 2.94
C MET A 107 6.72 -12.27 2.85
N TYR A 108 7.91 -11.77 3.18
CA TYR A 108 9.11 -12.60 3.19
C TYR A 108 9.08 -13.69 4.26
N LEU A 109 8.54 -13.40 5.44
CA LEU A 109 8.39 -14.40 6.51
C LEU A 109 7.39 -15.50 6.14
N LEU A 110 6.24 -15.13 5.55
CA LEU A 110 5.23 -16.07 5.08
C LEU A 110 5.80 -17.05 4.04
N ILE A 111 6.54 -16.53 3.05
CA ILE A 111 7.20 -17.36 2.03
C ILE A 111 8.33 -18.20 2.65
N GLY A 112 9.04 -17.68 3.65
CA GLY A 112 10.15 -18.40 4.29
C GLY A 112 9.73 -19.59 5.15
N ILE A 113 8.59 -19.48 5.84
CA ILE A 113 8.11 -20.50 6.79
C ILE A 113 7.13 -21.49 6.12
N TRP A 114 6.17 -21.00 5.33
CA TRP A 114 5.14 -21.82 4.67
C TRP A 114 5.29 -21.94 3.15
N GLY A 115 6.19 -21.16 2.53
CA GLY A 115 6.51 -21.35 1.11
C GLY A 115 7.25 -22.67 0.89
N THR A 116 6.81 -23.44 -0.09
CA THR A 116 7.41 -24.74 -0.42
C THR A 116 8.77 -24.51 -1.11
N GLY A 117 9.87 -24.54 -0.36
CA GLY A 117 11.21 -24.27 -0.91
C GLY A 117 12.36 -24.21 0.10
N GLN A 118 13.61 -24.17 -0.41
CA GLN A 118 14.82 -24.41 0.37
C GLN A 118 15.14 -23.33 1.44
N ARG A 119 15.00 -23.72 2.71
CA ARG A 119 15.25 -23.00 3.98
C ARG A 119 16.60 -22.27 4.16
N LYS A 120 17.50 -22.23 3.17
CA LYS A 120 18.84 -21.58 3.24
C LYS A 120 18.90 -20.18 2.59
N TYR A 121 17.83 -19.73 1.95
CA TYR A 121 17.78 -18.44 1.23
C TYR A 121 17.64 -17.19 2.12
N ALA A 122 17.41 -17.36 3.43
CA ALA A 122 17.11 -16.27 4.36
C ALA A 122 18.32 -15.36 4.68
N ALA A 123 19.54 -15.91 4.75
CA ALA A 123 20.74 -15.10 4.98
C ALA A 123 21.14 -14.26 3.75
N MET A 124 20.94 -14.78 2.54
CA MET A 124 21.28 -14.09 1.28
C MET A 124 20.31 -12.94 0.94
N LYS A 125 19.04 -13.04 1.36
CA LYS A 125 18.05 -11.97 1.19
C LYS A 125 18.26 -10.80 2.16
N LEU A 126 18.71 -11.06 3.40
CA LEU A 126 19.05 -10.00 4.35
C LEU A 126 20.19 -9.10 3.82
N THR A 127 21.22 -9.69 3.22
CA THR A 127 22.33 -8.93 2.61
C THR A 127 21.91 -8.20 1.33
N LEU A 128 21.02 -8.78 0.51
CA LEU A 128 20.51 -8.14 -0.71
C LEU A 128 19.58 -6.94 -0.39
N MET A 129 18.74 -7.05 0.65
CA MET A 129 17.87 -5.97 1.11
C MET A 129 18.65 -4.78 1.71
N LEU A 130 19.73 -5.06 2.43
CA LEU A 130 20.60 -4.02 2.99
C LEU A 130 21.43 -3.28 1.90
N LEU A 131 21.78 -3.96 0.80
CA LEU A 131 22.53 -3.35 -0.31
C LEU A 131 21.66 -2.53 -1.28
N LEU A 132 20.41 -2.95 -1.54
CA LEU A 132 19.50 -2.22 -2.42
C LEU A 132 18.88 -0.98 -1.76
N GLY A 133 18.72 -0.97 -0.44
CA GLY A 133 18.18 0.17 0.31
C GLY A 133 19.19 1.26 0.68
N SER A 134 20.49 1.08 0.42
CA SER A 134 21.54 1.99 0.93
C SER A 134 22.24 2.85 -0.13
N ALA A 135 21.97 2.68 -1.43
CA ALA A 135 22.78 3.29 -2.50
C ALA A 135 22.00 4.14 -3.54
N GLY A 136 20.80 4.65 -3.22
CA GLY A 136 20.04 5.52 -4.13
C GLY A 136 19.16 6.49 -3.39
#